data_AF-A0A0P9DUB0-F1
#
_entry.id   AF-A0A0P9DUB0-F1
#
_cell.length_a   1.000
_cell.length_b   1.000
_cell.length_c   1.000
_cell.angle_alpha   90.00
_cell.angle_beta   90.00
_cell.angle_gamma   90.00
#
_symmetry.space_group_name_H-M   'P 1'
#
loop_
_entity.id
_entity.type
_entity.pdbx_description
1 polymer ?
#
loop_
_entity_poly.entity_id
_entity_poly.type
_entity_poly.pdbx_seq_one_letter_code
_entity_poly.pdbx_strand_id
1 'polypeptide(L)'
;MKNKWHSPFLPFAAGQWTLSDIHDITTPEGKIIGVSFAFKLVDLPDRMPNLQFAENNIMIRVRFYNETVQETVPSADFRYTVNAGEMKMDLVVNKWVWNIDVIKQLLLQLRKAGFDINIPEGKSRLALWVNLASIDMTKLALAEDQPEEIEVHSTATHMNIEYLREDIREDKTATEHERPIEIPRSIIKLRFANETTTLGGFFRFVSSAKITNYPKHGDVSMVPVKAAYISGRAHMRLFIGYPYFGNGTLEHDPSIGVDVPGIDGTPKYTVQTPTGMSETPVVLGKYVLPLFTPELTVALIAVVSATAIILYVAKWKRKTPVNIIRTS
;
A
#
# COMPACT_ATOMS: atom_id res chain seq x y z
N MET A 1 -7.42 36.11 -16.41
CA MET A 1 -7.73 34.68 -16.15
C MET A 1 -8.11 34.56 -14.68
N LYS A 2 -9.33 34.12 -14.32
CA LYS A 2 -9.61 33.76 -12.92
C LYS A 2 -8.63 32.65 -12.53
N ASN A 3 -7.96 32.77 -11.39
CA ASN A 3 -6.91 31.85 -10.93
C ASN A 3 -7.44 30.41 -10.88
N LYS A 4 -7.14 29.61 -11.91
CA LYS A 4 -7.44 28.17 -11.96
C LYS A 4 -6.40 27.33 -11.21
N TRP A 5 -5.44 27.96 -10.56
CA TRP A 5 -4.38 27.28 -9.81
C TRP A 5 -4.81 27.08 -8.38
N HIS A 6 -4.46 25.94 -7.83
CA HIS A 6 -4.73 25.61 -6.44
C HIS A 6 -3.43 25.52 -5.64
N SER A 7 -3.54 25.63 -4.32
CA SER A 7 -2.44 25.36 -3.39
C SER A 7 -1.87 23.95 -3.64
N PRO A 8 -0.54 23.74 -3.53
CA PRO A 8 0.05 22.41 -3.63
C PRO A 8 -0.26 21.49 -2.43
N PHE A 9 -1.03 21.98 -1.44
CA PHE A 9 -1.36 21.26 -0.22
C PHE A 9 -2.86 21.28 0.06
N LEU A 10 -3.42 20.10 0.28
CA LEU A 10 -4.79 19.88 0.76
C LEU A 10 -4.69 19.21 2.14
N PRO A 11 -4.95 19.94 3.25
CA PRO A 11 -4.91 19.37 4.58
C PRO A 11 -6.12 18.45 4.78
N PHE A 12 -5.90 17.27 5.37
CA PHE A 12 -7.00 16.34 5.69
C PHE A 12 -8.06 17.00 6.57
N ALA A 13 -7.63 17.68 7.64
CA ALA A 13 -8.51 18.35 8.60
C ALA A 13 -9.24 19.59 8.04
N ALA A 14 -8.83 20.10 6.88
CA ALA A 14 -9.57 21.19 6.26
C ALA A 14 -10.88 20.73 5.62
N GLY A 15 -11.01 19.45 5.28
CA GLY A 15 -12.21 18.91 4.65
C GLY A 15 -13.26 18.44 5.65
N GLN A 16 -14.52 18.52 5.26
CA GLN A 16 -15.57 17.73 5.89
C GLN A 16 -15.60 16.35 5.26
N TRP A 17 -15.52 15.33 6.11
CA TRP A 17 -15.52 13.93 5.70
C TRP A 17 -16.80 13.27 6.20
N THR A 18 -17.46 12.51 5.32
CA THR A 18 -18.57 11.64 5.73
C THR A 18 -18.08 10.21 5.84
N LEU A 19 -18.51 9.56 6.92
CA LEU A 19 -18.40 8.12 7.09
C LEU A 19 -19.57 7.47 6.36
N SER A 20 -19.30 6.50 5.49
CA SER A 20 -20.36 5.69 4.87
C SER A 20 -20.94 4.67 5.85
N ASP A 21 -22.00 3.99 5.42
CA ASP A 21 -22.56 2.89 6.20
C ASP A 21 -21.51 1.78 6.40
N ILE A 22 -21.53 1.17 7.58
CA ILE A 22 -20.68 0.02 7.87
C ILE A 22 -21.33 -1.22 7.26
N HIS A 23 -20.60 -1.88 6.36
CA HIS A 23 -21.05 -3.06 5.65
C HIS A 23 -20.30 -4.31 6.11
N ASP A 24 -21.04 -5.38 6.41
CA ASP A 24 -20.44 -6.68 6.71
C ASP A 24 -19.83 -7.32 5.45
N ILE A 25 -18.60 -7.81 5.58
CA ILE A 25 -17.96 -8.64 4.56
C ILE A 25 -18.41 -10.08 4.80
N THR A 26 -19.31 -10.57 3.95
CA THR A 26 -19.98 -11.86 4.15
C THR A 26 -19.55 -12.88 3.11
N THR A 27 -19.27 -14.11 3.54
CA THR A 27 -18.96 -15.23 2.62
C THR A 27 -20.21 -15.68 1.86
N PRO A 28 -20.07 -16.44 0.75
CA PRO A 28 -21.22 -17.01 0.04
C PRO A 28 -22.14 -17.86 0.92
N GLU A 29 -21.62 -18.43 2.02
CA GLU A 29 -22.37 -19.23 2.99
C GLU A 29 -23.03 -18.41 4.11
N GLY A 30 -22.93 -17.07 4.09
CA GLY A 30 -23.55 -16.18 5.09
C GLY A 30 -22.72 -15.92 6.35
N LYS A 31 -21.45 -16.34 6.40
CA LYS A 31 -20.56 -16.04 7.54
C LYS A 31 -19.98 -14.62 7.39
N ILE A 32 -20.09 -13.80 8.43
CA ILE A 32 -19.39 -12.50 8.50
C ILE A 32 -17.91 -12.74 8.81
N ILE A 33 -17.02 -12.23 7.96
CA ILE A 33 -15.56 -12.38 8.08
C ILE A 33 -14.82 -11.04 8.27
N GLY A 34 -15.55 -9.92 8.28
CA GLY A 34 -14.98 -8.60 8.45
C GLY A 34 -16.02 -7.50 8.25
N VAL A 35 -15.55 -6.26 8.26
CA VAL A 35 -16.36 -5.06 7.99
C VAL A 35 -15.65 -4.15 7.00
N SER A 36 -16.42 -3.39 6.24
CA SER A 36 -15.94 -2.39 5.29
C SER A 36 -16.77 -1.11 5.38
N PHE A 37 -16.11 0.03 5.25
CA PHE A 37 -16.71 1.36 5.22
C PHE A 37 -15.74 2.32 4.54
N ALA A 38 -16.11 3.58 4.33
CA ALA A 38 -15.26 4.57 3.71
C ALA A 38 -15.43 5.96 4.31
N PHE A 39 -14.35 6.72 4.33
CA PHE A 39 -14.39 8.17 4.53
C PHE A 39 -14.39 8.86 3.17
N LYS A 40 -15.35 9.75 2.92
CA LYS A 40 -15.47 10.52 1.67
C LYS A 40 -15.31 12.00 1.96
N LEU A 41 -14.42 12.67 1.23
CA LEU A 41 -14.33 14.13 1.28
C LEU A 41 -15.57 14.71 0.59
N VAL A 42 -16.45 15.36 1.33
CA VAL A 42 -17.71 15.89 0.77
C VAL A 42 -17.71 17.39 0.55
N ASP A 43 -16.96 18.13 1.35
CA ASP A 43 -16.96 19.59 1.35
C ASP A 43 -15.59 20.14 1.78
N LEU A 44 -15.19 21.26 1.17
CA LEU A 44 -14.03 22.05 1.57
C LEU A 44 -14.46 23.50 1.86
N PRO A 45 -13.80 24.17 2.82
CA PRO A 45 -14.20 25.50 3.23
C PRO A 45 -14.05 26.49 2.09
N ASP A 46 -14.96 27.47 2.01
CA ASP A 46 -15.01 28.51 0.97
C ASP A 46 -13.69 29.27 0.75
N ARG A 47 -12.82 29.31 1.77
CA ARG A 47 -11.47 29.88 1.68
C ARG A 47 -10.50 29.08 0.80
N MET A 48 -10.88 27.87 0.37
CA MET A 48 -10.12 26.99 -0.53
C MET A 48 -10.87 26.73 -1.86
N PRO A 49 -11.36 27.77 -2.57
CA PRO A 49 -12.29 27.61 -3.69
C PRO A 49 -11.66 26.85 -4.88
N ASN A 50 -10.34 26.91 -5.02
CA ASN A 50 -9.63 26.26 -6.11
C ASN A 50 -9.36 24.77 -5.85
N LEU A 51 -9.67 24.24 -4.66
CA LEU A 51 -9.53 22.83 -4.30
C LEU A 51 -10.87 22.08 -4.30
N GLN A 52 -12.01 22.75 -4.52
CA GLN A 52 -13.34 22.14 -4.53
C GLN A 52 -13.50 21.00 -5.55
N PHE A 53 -12.65 20.93 -6.59
CA PHE A 53 -12.62 19.77 -7.49
C PHE A 53 -12.33 18.44 -6.76
N ALA A 54 -11.72 18.48 -5.57
CA ALA A 54 -11.39 17.30 -4.77
C ALA A 54 -12.62 16.73 -4.02
N GLU A 55 -13.67 17.53 -3.83
CA GLU A 55 -14.92 17.09 -3.22
C GLU A 55 -15.52 15.93 -4.02
N ASN A 56 -15.96 14.90 -3.31
CA ASN A 56 -16.49 13.64 -3.84
C ASN A 56 -15.52 12.85 -4.74
N ASN A 57 -14.25 13.27 -4.80
CA ASN A 57 -13.22 12.67 -5.62
C ASN A 57 -12.07 12.07 -4.80
N ILE A 58 -12.07 12.24 -3.47
CA ILE A 58 -11.13 11.61 -2.56
C ILE A 58 -11.89 10.74 -1.57
N MET A 59 -11.44 9.48 -1.44
CA MET A 59 -12.01 8.50 -0.54
C MET A 59 -10.90 7.69 0.12
N ILE A 60 -11.10 7.33 1.39
CA ILE A 60 -10.30 6.33 2.10
C ILE A 60 -11.22 5.14 2.37
N ARG A 61 -11.02 4.03 1.66
CA ARG A 61 -11.79 2.80 1.88
C ARG A 61 -11.12 1.97 2.95
N VAL A 62 -11.88 1.65 3.99
CA VAL A 62 -11.41 0.87 5.12
C VAL A 62 -11.98 -0.53 5.03
N ARG A 63 -11.12 -1.53 5.24
CA ARG A 63 -11.53 -2.92 5.42
C ARG A 63 -10.79 -3.53 6.59
N PHE A 64 -11.52 -4.26 7.40
CA PHE A 64 -11.00 -4.96 8.57
C PHE A 64 -11.50 -6.40 8.56
N TYR A 65 -10.60 -7.35 8.77
CA TYR A 65 -10.94 -8.77 8.73
C TYR A 65 -10.77 -9.42 10.10
N ASN A 66 -11.75 -10.26 10.46
CA ASN A 66 -11.71 -11.09 11.66
C ASN A 66 -10.88 -12.37 11.45
N GLU A 67 -10.57 -12.69 10.19
CA GLU A 67 -9.87 -13.89 9.75
C GLU A 67 -8.77 -13.48 8.76
N THR A 68 -7.69 -14.24 8.66
CA THR A 68 -6.66 -13.98 7.66
C THR A 68 -7.20 -14.28 6.25
N VAL A 69 -7.00 -13.35 5.31
CA VAL A 69 -7.51 -13.44 3.93
C VAL A 69 -6.41 -13.19 2.91
N GLN A 70 -6.62 -13.69 1.70
CA GLN A 70 -5.85 -13.34 0.52
C GLN A 70 -6.61 -12.27 -0.25
N GLU A 71 -6.11 -11.04 -0.27
CA GLU A 71 -6.67 -10.00 -1.14
C GLU A 71 -6.11 -10.11 -2.56
N THR A 72 -6.97 -9.91 -3.56
CA THR A 72 -6.62 -9.82 -4.97
C THR A 72 -7.13 -8.51 -5.56
N VAL A 73 -6.28 -7.78 -6.25
CA VAL A 73 -6.64 -6.49 -6.87
C VAL A 73 -7.24 -6.72 -8.26
N PRO A 74 -8.44 -6.21 -8.59
CA PRO A 74 -9.03 -6.45 -9.90
C PRO A 74 -8.20 -5.87 -11.03
N SER A 75 -8.06 -6.63 -12.10
CA SER A 75 -7.27 -6.25 -13.30
C SER A 75 -5.77 -6.05 -13.02
N ALA A 76 -5.29 -6.51 -11.87
CA ALA A 76 -3.88 -6.58 -11.53
C ALA A 76 -3.55 -8.00 -11.01
N ASP A 77 -2.41 -8.57 -11.42
CA ASP A 77 -1.96 -9.87 -10.92
C ASP A 77 -1.35 -9.80 -9.50
N PHE A 78 -1.75 -8.79 -8.72
CA PHE A 78 -1.20 -8.51 -7.41
C PHE A 78 -2.07 -9.15 -6.32
N ARG A 79 -1.42 -9.93 -5.45
CA ARG A 79 -2.06 -10.62 -4.34
C ARG A 79 -1.24 -10.42 -3.08
N TYR A 80 -1.90 -10.17 -1.95
CA TYR A 80 -1.22 -10.11 -0.66
C TYR A 80 -2.09 -10.67 0.46
N THR A 81 -1.42 -11.19 1.49
CA THR A 81 -2.06 -11.68 2.70
C THR A 81 -2.34 -10.53 3.64
N VAL A 82 -3.58 -10.45 4.10
CA VAL A 82 -4.05 -9.53 5.13
C VAL A 82 -4.39 -10.35 6.36
N ASN A 83 -3.65 -10.12 7.43
CA ASN A 83 -3.83 -10.89 8.66
C ASN A 83 -5.12 -10.46 9.37
N ALA A 84 -5.69 -11.37 10.15
CA ALA A 84 -6.74 -11.01 11.09
C ALA A 84 -6.27 -9.84 11.99
N GLY A 85 -7.13 -8.83 12.17
CA GLY A 85 -6.78 -7.64 12.95
C GLY A 85 -5.97 -6.58 12.21
N GLU A 86 -5.61 -6.79 10.94
CA GLU A 86 -5.01 -5.77 10.08
C GLU A 86 -6.09 -4.93 9.38
N MET A 87 -5.95 -3.61 9.46
CA MET A 87 -6.84 -2.65 8.80
C MET A 87 -6.23 -2.17 7.48
N LYS A 88 -6.89 -2.48 6.38
CA LYS A 88 -6.59 -1.94 5.04
C LYS A 88 -7.22 -0.55 4.88
N MET A 89 -6.51 0.36 4.23
CA MET A 89 -6.95 1.74 4.02
C MET A 89 -6.64 2.15 2.58
N ASP A 90 -7.49 1.85 1.62
CA ASP A 90 -7.20 2.24 0.23
C ASP A 90 -7.42 3.74 0.04
N LEU A 91 -6.36 4.45 -0.33
CA LEU A 91 -6.47 5.82 -0.80
C LEU A 91 -6.94 5.80 -2.26
N VAL A 92 -8.11 6.39 -2.49
CA VAL A 92 -8.67 6.60 -3.83
C VAL A 92 -8.67 8.09 -4.13
N VAL A 93 -7.99 8.49 -5.21
CA VAL A 93 -7.98 9.87 -5.72
C VAL A 93 -8.43 9.86 -7.18
N ASN A 94 -9.61 10.40 -7.42
CA ASN A 94 -10.23 10.46 -8.73
C ASN A 94 -10.07 11.84 -9.36
N LYS A 95 -9.71 11.93 -10.64
CA LYS A 95 -9.73 13.17 -11.43
C LYS A 95 -9.05 14.37 -10.74
N TRP A 96 -7.88 14.14 -10.15
CA TRP A 96 -7.10 15.21 -9.54
C TRP A 96 -6.78 16.29 -10.59
N VAL A 97 -7.14 17.54 -10.33
CA VAL A 97 -6.83 18.66 -11.22
C VAL A 97 -5.37 19.04 -11.02
N TRP A 98 -4.58 19.03 -12.09
CA TRP A 98 -3.15 19.33 -12.00
C TRP A 98 -2.86 20.76 -12.45
N ASN A 99 -2.21 21.54 -11.58
CA ASN A 99 -1.69 22.87 -11.93
C ASN A 99 -0.82 22.86 -13.21
N ILE A 100 -0.05 21.79 -13.46
CA ILE A 100 0.79 21.67 -14.66
C ILE A 100 -0.01 21.67 -15.96
N ASP A 101 -1.25 21.18 -15.96
CA ASP A 101 -2.06 21.15 -17.18
C ASP A 101 -2.60 22.54 -17.54
N VAL A 102 -2.87 23.37 -16.52
CA VAL A 102 -3.18 24.79 -16.72
C VAL A 102 -1.95 25.54 -17.22
N ILE A 103 -0.78 25.26 -16.64
CA ILE A 103 0.49 25.89 -17.04
C ILE A 103 0.85 25.52 -18.48
N LYS A 104 0.70 24.24 -18.89
CA LYS A 104 0.97 23.80 -20.28
C LYS A 104 0.19 24.62 -21.31
N GLN A 105 -1.09 24.91 -21.04
CA GLN A 105 -1.91 25.75 -21.94
C GLN A 105 -1.35 27.17 -22.06
N LEU A 106 -0.96 27.78 -20.93
CA LEU A 106 -0.31 29.09 -20.92
C LEU A 106 1.02 29.09 -21.70
N LEU A 107 1.85 28.07 -21.50
CA LEU A 107 3.13 27.92 -22.21
C LEU A 107 2.93 27.80 -23.71
N LEU A 108 1.92 27.04 -24.16
CA LEU A 108 1.60 26.94 -25.59
C LEU A 108 1.19 28.30 -26.17
N GLN A 109 0.45 29.12 -25.43
CA GLN A 109 0.10 30.47 -25.84
C GLN A 109 1.33 31.39 -25.93
N LEU A 110 2.22 31.33 -24.93
CA LEU A 110 3.45 32.12 -24.92
C LEU A 110 4.40 31.73 -26.06
N ARG A 111 4.58 30.43 -26.33
CA ARG A 111 5.36 29.95 -27.48
C ARG A 111 4.78 30.45 -28.81
N LYS A 112 3.44 30.43 -28.96
CA LYS A 112 2.77 30.99 -30.14
C LYS A 112 2.97 32.50 -30.29
N ALA A 113 3.12 33.22 -29.18
CA ALA A 113 3.44 34.64 -29.16
C ALA A 113 4.95 34.94 -29.38
N GLY A 114 5.76 33.94 -29.68
CA GLY A 114 7.18 34.09 -30.01
C GLY A 114 8.13 34.03 -28.81
N PHE A 115 7.63 33.69 -27.61
CA PHE A 115 8.49 33.51 -26.45
C PHE A 115 9.09 32.10 -26.43
N ASP A 116 10.42 32.00 -26.46
CA ASP A 116 11.14 30.74 -26.33
C ASP A 116 11.19 30.29 -24.86
N ILE A 117 10.13 29.60 -24.43
CA ILE A 117 10.02 29.06 -23.07
C ILE A 117 10.07 27.54 -23.13
N ASN A 118 11.20 26.97 -22.71
CA ASN A 118 11.35 25.54 -22.52
C ASN A 118 11.15 25.17 -21.03
N ILE A 119 10.07 24.47 -20.71
CA ILE A 119 9.86 23.89 -19.38
C ILE A 119 10.12 22.39 -19.51
N PRO A 120 11.05 21.81 -18.72
CA PRO A 120 11.25 20.37 -18.68
C PRO A 120 9.91 19.65 -18.46
N GLU A 121 9.66 18.57 -19.22
CA GLU A 121 8.39 17.85 -19.11
C GLU A 121 8.14 17.45 -17.65
N GLY A 122 6.99 17.91 -17.13
CA GLY A 122 6.77 18.04 -15.70
C GLY A 122 6.76 16.69 -14.99
N LYS A 123 7.73 16.49 -14.10
CA LYS A 123 7.71 15.47 -13.04
C LYS A 123 6.70 15.84 -11.94
N SER A 124 5.50 16.27 -12.32
CA SER A 124 4.42 16.57 -11.38
C SER A 124 4.05 15.29 -10.65
N ARG A 125 3.94 15.38 -9.33
CA ARG A 125 3.66 14.25 -8.45
C ARG A 125 2.68 14.68 -7.38
N LEU A 126 1.89 13.72 -6.93
CA LEU A 126 1.06 13.86 -5.73
C LEU A 126 1.77 13.11 -4.62
N ALA A 127 1.76 13.64 -3.39
CA ALA A 127 2.30 12.94 -2.24
C ALA A 127 1.24 12.85 -1.14
N LEU A 128 0.99 11.65 -0.63
CA LEU A 128 0.28 11.45 0.63
C LEU A 128 1.27 11.69 1.77
N TRP A 129 0.93 12.61 2.66
CA TRP A 129 1.63 12.86 3.91
C TRP A 129 0.89 12.11 5.03
N VAL A 130 1.61 11.24 5.75
CA VAL A 130 1.14 10.57 6.97
C VAL A 130 2.11 10.83 8.12
N ASN A 131 1.61 11.28 9.28
CA ASN A 131 2.38 11.26 10.53
C ASN A 131 2.17 9.91 11.22
N LEU A 132 3.24 9.12 11.34
CA LEU A 132 3.24 7.82 12.02
C LEU A 132 3.70 8.02 13.46
N ALA A 133 2.75 7.93 14.40
CA ALA A 133 2.98 8.08 15.83
C ALA A 133 2.53 6.81 16.59
N SER A 134 3.32 6.41 17.58
CA SER A 134 2.92 5.44 18.61
C SER A 134 2.50 6.19 19.86
N ILE A 135 1.25 6.03 20.29
CA ILE A 135 0.66 6.80 21.40
C ILE A 135 0.28 5.83 22.52
N ASP A 136 0.55 6.24 23.76
CA ASP A 136 0.11 5.51 24.94
C ASP A 136 -1.41 5.65 25.11
N MET A 137 -2.11 4.54 25.32
CA MET A 137 -3.58 4.53 25.48
C MET A 137 -4.06 5.39 26.65
N THR A 138 -3.23 5.60 27.68
CA THR A 138 -3.53 6.51 28.80
C THR A 138 -3.64 7.98 28.35
N LYS A 139 -3.06 8.33 27.21
CA LYS A 139 -3.11 9.67 26.59
C LYS A 139 -4.20 9.79 25.52
N LEU A 140 -5.05 8.77 25.34
CA LEU A 140 -6.09 8.80 24.31
C LEU A 140 -7.13 9.90 24.56
N ALA A 141 -7.39 10.27 25.81
CA ALA A 141 -8.27 11.42 26.11
C ALA A 141 -7.70 12.74 25.55
N LEU A 142 -6.38 12.91 25.52
CA LEU A 142 -5.74 14.09 24.91
C LEU A 142 -5.88 14.07 23.37
N ALA A 143 -5.93 12.87 22.78
CA ALA A 143 -6.15 12.68 21.35
C ALA A 143 -7.56 13.09 20.91
N GLU A 144 -8.57 12.89 21.75
CA GLU A 144 -9.95 13.27 21.45
C GLU A 144 -10.12 14.79 21.44
N ASP A 145 -9.45 15.48 22.38
CA ASP A 145 -9.50 16.95 22.47
C ASP A 145 -8.70 17.65 21.36
N GLN A 146 -7.55 17.08 20.96
CA GLN A 146 -6.62 17.68 19.98
C GLN A 146 -6.08 16.64 18.99
N PRO A 147 -6.93 16.07 18.11
CA PRO A 147 -6.54 14.98 17.21
C PRO A 147 -5.47 15.40 16.19
N GLU A 148 -5.36 16.70 15.88
CA GLU A 148 -4.39 17.25 14.92
C GLU A 148 -2.96 17.39 15.49
N GLU A 149 -2.80 17.33 16.81
CA GLU A 149 -1.49 17.46 17.47
C GLU A 149 -1.08 16.17 18.18
N ILE A 150 -1.84 15.09 18.00
CA ILE A 150 -1.68 13.83 18.72
C ILE A 150 -0.26 13.24 18.62
N GLU A 151 0.45 13.48 17.52
CA GLU A 151 1.80 13.00 17.31
C GLU A 151 2.82 13.55 18.31
N VAL A 152 2.55 14.72 18.93
CA VAL A 152 3.44 15.30 19.96
C VAL A 152 3.49 14.44 21.22
N HIS A 153 2.51 13.56 21.40
CA HIS A 153 2.44 12.62 22.50
C HIS A 153 3.08 11.27 22.20
N SER A 154 3.72 11.13 21.03
CA SER A 154 4.30 9.87 20.63
C SER A 154 5.43 9.42 21.56
N THR A 155 5.52 8.11 21.78
CA THR A 155 6.48 7.48 22.72
C THR A 155 7.54 6.65 22.02
N ALA A 156 7.49 6.52 20.69
CA ALA A 156 8.52 5.81 19.93
C ALA A 156 9.84 6.60 19.95
N THR A 157 10.95 5.88 20.05
CA THR A 157 12.29 6.50 19.88
C THR A 157 12.92 6.11 18.56
N HIS A 158 12.50 4.99 17.98
CA HIS A 158 13.02 4.47 16.74
C HIS A 158 11.90 4.00 15.81
N MET A 159 12.20 3.96 14.51
CA MET A 159 11.39 3.31 13.50
C MET A 159 12.22 2.27 12.76
N ASN A 160 11.72 1.04 12.72
CA ASN A 160 12.30 0.00 11.91
C ASN A 160 11.65 0.04 10.52
N ILE A 161 12.41 0.39 9.49
CA ILE A 161 11.99 0.35 8.09
C ILE A 161 12.60 -0.92 7.47
N GLU A 162 11.84 -2.01 7.45
CA GLU A 162 12.34 -3.34 7.11
C GLU A 162 13.56 -3.76 7.97
N TYR A 163 14.77 -3.60 7.44
CA TYR A 163 16.05 -3.92 8.10
C TYR A 163 16.81 -2.67 8.58
N LEU A 164 16.34 -1.47 8.23
CA LEU A 164 16.91 -0.21 8.70
C LEU A 164 16.27 0.18 10.02
N ARG A 165 17.05 0.75 10.94
CA ARG A 165 16.58 1.25 12.23
C ARG A 165 16.97 2.72 12.36
N GLU A 166 15.98 3.59 12.35
CA GLU A 166 16.16 5.04 12.36
C GLU A 166 15.79 5.59 13.72
N ASP A 167 16.64 6.46 14.28
CA ASP A 167 16.30 7.27 15.46
C ASP A 167 15.38 8.41 15.02
N ILE A 168 14.24 8.52 15.69
CA ILE A 168 13.21 9.52 15.37
C ILE A 168 12.95 10.52 16.52
N ARG A 169 13.83 10.58 17.53
CA ARG A 169 13.62 11.44 18.71
C ARG A 169 13.76 12.93 18.43
N GLU A 170 14.60 13.30 17.48
CA GLU A 170 14.83 14.69 17.11
C GLU A 170 13.80 15.17 16.07
N ASP A 171 13.35 16.42 16.17
CA ASP A 171 12.62 17.04 15.07
C ASP A 171 13.61 17.52 14.02
N LYS A 172 13.54 16.94 12.83
CA LYS A 172 14.41 17.28 11.70
C LYS A 172 13.65 18.02 10.60
N THR A 173 12.35 18.23 10.76
CA THR A 173 11.45 18.78 9.72
C THR A 173 11.81 20.19 9.27
N ALA A 174 12.50 20.96 10.11
CA ALA A 174 12.95 22.32 9.80
C ALA A 174 14.43 22.42 9.40
N THR A 175 15.22 21.36 9.58
CA THR A 175 16.69 21.41 9.49
C THR A 175 17.30 20.45 8.48
N GLU A 176 16.59 19.39 8.09
CA GLU A 176 17.05 18.39 7.13
C GLU A 176 16.05 18.20 5.98
N HIS A 177 16.51 17.55 4.90
CA HIS A 177 15.65 17.07 3.82
C HIS A 177 15.13 15.66 4.12
N GLU A 178 14.01 15.31 3.49
CA GLU A 178 13.44 13.97 3.58
C GLU A 178 14.40 12.91 3.00
N ARG A 179 14.46 11.76 3.67
CA ARG A 179 15.30 10.62 3.28
C ARG A 179 14.47 9.65 2.44
N PRO A 180 14.90 9.30 1.22
CA PRO A 180 14.18 8.34 0.38
C PRO A 180 14.23 6.93 0.98
N ILE A 181 13.16 6.16 0.81
CA ILE A 181 13.12 4.72 1.10
C ILE A 181 13.45 3.97 -0.19
N GLU A 182 14.69 3.53 -0.34
CA GLU A 182 15.19 2.86 -1.56
C GLU A 182 15.25 1.33 -1.42
N ILE A 183 14.22 0.75 -0.78
CA ILE A 183 14.17 -0.69 -0.54
C ILE A 183 13.42 -1.37 -1.70
N PRO A 184 14.04 -2.31 -2.45
CA PRO A 184 13.42 -2.95 -3.61
C PRO A 184 12.48 -4.09 -3.19
N ARG A 185 11.47 -3.78 -2.38
CA ARG A 185 10.40 -4.70 -1.96
C ARG A 185 9.07 -4.27 -2.55
N SER A 186 8.24 -5.25 -2.89
CA SER A 186 6.87 -5.02 -3.37
C SER A 186 5.94 -4.48 -2.26
N ILE A 187 6.27 -4.77 -1.00
CA ILE A 187 5.57 -4.30 0.19
C ILE A 187 6.62 -3.81 1.19
N ILE A 188 6.43 -2.59 1.71
CA ILE A 188 7.30 -1.97 2.71
C ILE A 188 6.53 -1.91 4.03
N LYS A 189 7.13 -2.42 5.10
CA LYS A 189 6.61 -2.43 6.46
C LYS A 189 7.50 -1.60 7.38
N LEU A 190 6.87 -0.63 8.04
CA LEU A 190 7.43 0.24 9.06
C LEU A 190 6.90 -0.21 10.42
N ARG A 191 7.79 -0.39 11.40
CA ARG A 191 7.41 -0.75 12.78
C ARG A 191 7.93 0.28 13.75
N PHE A 192 7.12 0.61 14.75
CA PHE A 192 7.56 1.45 15.85
C PHE A 192 8.52 0.68 16.75
N ALA A 193 9.49 1.36 17.36
CA ALA A 193 10.45 0.76 18.28
C ALA A 193 10.84 1.74 19.39
N ASN A 194 11.25 1.18 20.53
CA ASN A 194 12.02 1.91 21.53
C ASN A 194 13.50 1.50 21.43
N GLU A 195 14.36 1.94 22.35
CA GLU A 195 15.80 1.68 22.30
C GLU A 195 16.15 0.18 22.29
N THR A 196 15.33 -0.65 22.95
CA THR A 196 15.64 -2.07 23.20
C THR A 196 14.77 -3.05 22.42
N THR A 197 13.56 -2.66 22.02
CA THR A 197 12.57 -3.56 21.42
C THR A 197 11.74 -2.88 20.32
N THR A 198 11.20 -3.71 19.43
CA THR A 198 10.14 -3.33 18.50
C THR A 198 8.80 -3.31 19.25
N LEU A 199 7.98 -2.29 19.01
CA LEU A 199 6.62 -2.19 19.53
C LEU A 199 5.65 -2.96 18.61
N GLY A 200 4.47 -3.30 19.10
CA GLY A 200 3.53 -4.15 18.36
C GLY A 200 2.97 -3.50 17.08
N GLY A 201 2.84 -2.18 17.03
CA GLY A 201 2.22 -1.48 15.91
C GLY A 201 3.08 -1.47 14.64
N PHE A 202 2.44 -1.52 13.48
CA PHE A 202 3.08 -1.33 12.18
C PHE A 202 2.22 -0.52 11.21
N PHE A 203 2.89 0.14 10.27
CA PHE A 203 2.31 0.69 9.06
C PHE A 203 2.93 -0.03 7.86
N ARG A 204 2.14 -0.36 6.84
CA ARG A 204 2.58 -1.12 5.67
C ARG A 204 1.99 -0.50 4.41
N PHE A 205 2.72 -0.50 3.31
CA PHE A 205 2.18 -0.08 2.02
C PHE A 205 2.80 -0.85 0.87
N VAL A 206 2.09 -0.87 -0.27
CA VAL A 206 2.52 -1.55 -1.49
C VAL A 206 3.36 -0.57 -2.32
N SER A 207 4.50 -1.00 -2.84
CA SER A 207 5.39 -0.14 -3.65
C SER A 207 4.88 0.12 -5.07
N SER A 208 3.58 -0.07 -5.29
CA SER A 208 2.89 0.19 -6.54
C SER A 208 1.45 0.62 -6.29
N ALA A 209 0.94 1.52 -7.12
CA ALA A 209 -0.44 1.96 -7.11
C ALA A 209 -1.11 1.60 -8.44
N LYS A 210 -2.42 1.35 -8.40
CA LYS A 210 -3.24 1.16 -9.58
C LYS A 210 -3.71 2.52 -10.08
N ILE A 211 -3.61 2.75 -11.39
CA ILE A 211 -4.25 3.89 -12.04
C ILE A 211 -5.20 3.38 -13.10
N THR A 212 -6.46 3.80 -13.01
CA THR A 212 -7.47 3.61 -14.07
C THR A 212 -7.53 4.85 -14.96
N ASN A 213 -7.69 4.67 -16.27
CA ASN A 213 -7.63 5.71 -17.30
C ASN A 213 -6.28 6.46 -17.32
N TYR A 214 -5.18 5.72 -17.31
CA TYR A 214 -3.85 6.30 -17.22
C TYR A 214 -3.45 6.95 -18.57
N PRO A 215 -3.05 8.24 -18.59
CA PRO A 215 -2.72 8.92 -19.84
C PRO A 215 -1.64 8.17 -20.63
N LYS A 216 -1.93 7.86 -21.91
CA LYS A 216 -1.02 7.20 -22.86
C LYS A 216 -0.69 5.72 -22.58
N HIS A 217 -1.31 5.09 -21.58
CA HIS A 217 -1.00 3.71 -21.17
C HIS A 217 -2.21 2.75 -21.10
N GLY A 218 -3.41 3.23 -21.44
CA GLY A 218 -4.63 2.41 -21.53
C GLY A 218 -5.51 2.47 -20.29
N ASP A 219 -6.45 1.52 -20.19
CA ASP A 219 -7.55 1.57 -19.22
C ASP A 219 -7.10 1.33 -17.77
N VAL A 220 -6.09 0.49 -17.54
CA VAL A 220 -5.53 0.21 -16.20
C VAL A 220 -4.02 0.06 -16.28
N SER A 221 -3.29 0.63 -15.34
CA SER A 221 -1.83 0.50 -15.24
C SER A 221 -1.36 0.45 -13.79
N MET A 222 -0.41 -0.44 -13.49
CA MET A 222 0.32 -0.43 -12.22
C MET A 222 1.54 0.47 -12.35
N VAL A 223 1.68 1.44 -11.45
CA VAL A 223 2.80 2.37 -11.44
C VAL A 223 3.62 2.26 -10.16
N PRO A 224 4.93 2.46 -10.21
CA PRO A 224 5.77 2.43 -9.02
C PRO A 224 5.43 3.60 -8.09
N VAL A 225 5.35 3.31 -6.80
CA VAL A 225 5.22 4.27 -5.72
C VAL A 225 6.59 4.51 -5.12
N LYS A 226 6.92 5.77 -4.83
CA LYS A 226 8.15 6.14 -4.12
C LYS A 226 7.79 6.63 -2.74
N ALA A 227 8.64 6.37 -1.75
CA ALA A 227 8.43 6.90 -0.40
C ALA A 227 9.68 7.61 0.11
N ALA A 228 9.47 8.60 0.97
CA ALA A 228 10.52 9.27 1.73
C ALA A 228 10.00 9.59 3.12
N TYR A 229 10.89 9.78 4.08
CA TYR A 229 10.51 10.06 5.46
C TYR A 229 11.39 11.13 6.08
N ILE A 230 10.91 11.73 7.17
CA ILE A 230 11.69 12.62 8.03
C ILE A 230 11.25 12.44 9.48
N SER A 231 12.19 12.63 10.40
CA SER A 231 11.92 12.55 11.83
C SER A 231 11.20 13.80 12.33
N GLY A 232 10.14 13.62 13.11
CA GLY A 232 9.28 14.70 13.60
C GLY A 232 9.23 14.85 15.12
N ARG A 233 10.26 14.43 15.86
CA ARG A 233 10.28 14.32 17.34
C ARG A 233 9.31 13.25 17.87
N ALA A 234 9.87 12.07 18.07
CA ALA A 234 9.22 10.84 18.53
C ALA A 234 8.14 10.25 17.59
N HIS A 235 7.90 10.87 16.43
CA HIS A 235 7.11 10.32 15.35
C HIS A 235 7.86 10.41 14.02
N MET A 236 7.40 9.67 13.00
CA MET A 236 7.94 9.75 11.65
C MET A 236 6.91 10.35 10.70
N ARG A 237 7.31 11.38 9.96
CA ARG A 237 6.52 11.88 8.83
C ARG A 237 6.90 11.10 7.58
N LEU A 238 5.94 10.37 7.03
CA LEU A 238 6.06 9.57 5.82
C LEU A 238 5.40 10.27 4.64
N PHE A 239 6.09 10.33 3.52
CA PHE A 239 5.59 10.83 2.25
C PHE A 239 5.53 9.67 1.24
N ILE A 240 4.35 9.41 0.70
CA ILE A 240 4.13 8.40 -0.34
C ILE A 240 3.81 9.12 -1.64
N GLY A 241 4.74 9.07 -2.59
CA GLY A 241 4.71 9.79 -3.86
C GLY A 241 4.14 8.96 -5.01
N TYR A 242 3.21 9.57 -5.74
CA TYR A 242 2.52 9.04 -6.91
C TYR A 242 2.90 9.85 -8.16
N PRO A 243 3.04 9.20 -9.33
CA PRO A 243 3.28 9.90 -10.58
C PRO A 243 2.05 10.71 -11.01
N TYR A 244 2.25 11.62 -11.95
CA TYR A 244 1.15 12.31 -12.65
C TYR A 244 0.22 11.28 -13.30
N PHE A 245 -1.08 11.31 -12.99
CA PHE A 245 -2.09 10.41 -13.53
C PHE A 245 -3.19 11.12 -14.33
N GLY A 246 -3.01 12.40 -14.65
CA GLY A 246 -3.99 13.22 -15.38
C GLY A 246 -5.38 13.16 -14.73
N ASN A 247 -6.40 12.91 -15.55
CA ASN A 247 -7.79 12.77 -15.11
C ASN A 247 -8.16 11.32 -14.70
N GLY A 248 -7.17 10.45 -14.51
CA GLY A 248 -7.38 9.08 -14.08
C GLY A 248 -7.79 8.95 -12.61
N THR A 249 -7.94 7.70 -12.16
CA THR A 249 -8.23 7.36 -10.78
C THR A 249 -7.04 6.59 -10.21
N LEU A 250 -6.42 7.13 -9.16
CA LEU A 250 -5.37 6.50 -8.39
C LEU A 250 -6.00 5.66 -7.26
N GLU A 251 -5.57 4.42 -7.11
CA GLU A 251 -5.90 3.52 -5.99
C GLU A 251 -4.59 2.97 -5.39
N HIS A 252 -4.38 3.15 -4.08
CA HIS A 252 -3.20 2.66 -3.38
C HIS A 252 -3.57 2.11 -2.01
N ASP A 253 -2.96 0.99 -1.60
CA ASP A 253 -3.47 0.14 -0.53
C ASP A 253 -2.53 0.07 0.71
N PRO A 254 -2.32 1.15 1.48
CA PRO A 254 -1.66 1.07 2.77
C PRO A 254 -2.49 0.30 3.80
N SER A 255 -1.85 -0.05 4.91
CA SER A 255 -2.47 -0.74 6.02
C SER A 255 -1.78 -0.44 7.34
N ILE A 256 -2.53 -0.61 8.42
CA ILE A 256 -2.06 -0.47 9.79
C ILE A 256 -2.53 -1.69 10.58
N GLY A 257 -1.73 -2.12 11.54
CA GLY A 257 -2.09 -3.24 12.39
C GLY A 257 -1.17 -3.40 13.57
N VAL A 258 -1.40 -4.47 14.32
CA VAL A 258 -0.58 -4.88 15.46
C VAL A 258 -0.04 -6.27 15.17
N ASP A 259 1.28 -6.44 15.29
CA ASP A 259 1.94 -7.74 15.28
C ASP A 259 1.64 -8.46 16.61
N VAL A 260 0.62 -9.33 16.61
CA VAL A 260 0.26 -10.17 17.76
C VAL A 260 0.85 -11.58 17.57
N PRO A 261 1.67 -12.07 18.51
CA PRO A 261 2.16 -13.45 18.47
C PRO A 261 1.02 -14.47 18.46
N GLY A 262 1.13 -15.50 17.62
CA GLY A 262 0.15 -16.60 17.56
C GLY A 262 -1.03 -16.39 16.60
N ILE A 263 -1.07 -15.29 15.84
CA ILE A 263 -2.02 -15.16 14.72
C ILE A 263 -1.64 -16.14 13.61
N ASP A 264 -2.61 -16.96 13.20
CA ASP A 264 -2.48 -17.82 12.01
C ASP A 264 -2.48 -16.96 10.74
N GLY A 265 -1.32 -16.86 10.10
CA GLY A 265 -1.12 -16.14 8.84
C GLY A 265 -1.64 -16.88 7.60
N THR A 266 -2.27 -18.05 7.76
CA THR A 266 -2.80 -18.83 6.64
C THR A 266 -4.13 -18.23 6.17
N PRO A 267 -4.24 -17.81 4.89
CA PRO A 267 -5.51 -17.31 4.37
C PRO A 267 -6.62 -18.37 4.44
N LYS A 268 -7.79 -17.98 4.96
CA LYS A 268 -8.99 -18.83 4.95
C LYS A 268 -9.91 -18.54 3.78
N TYR A 269 -9.87 -17.33 3.24
CA TYR A 269 -10.71 -16.86 2.14
C TYR A 269 -9.91 -16.05 1.12
N THR A 270 -10.39 -16.05 -0.12
CA THR A 270 -9.93 -15.12 -1.16
C THR A 270 -10.94 -14.00 -1.29
N VAL A 271 -10.47 -12.77 -1.19
CA VAL A 271 -11.30 -11.55 -1.25
C VAL A 271 -10.79 -10.66 -2.38
N GLN A 272 -11.70 -10.25 -3.25
CA GLN A 272 -11.42 -9.29 -4.31
C GLN A 272 -11.64 -7.87 -3.77
N THR A 273 -10.62 -7.02 -3.90
CA THR A 273 -10.72 -5.64 -3.42
C THR A 273 -11.70 -4.83 -4.28
N PRO A 274 -12.38 -3.84 -3.70
CA PRO A 274 -13.22 -2.92 -4.46
C PRO A 274 -12.40 -2.10 -5.46
N THR A 275 -13.05 -1.56 -6.49
CA THR A 275 -12.43 -0.65 -7.47
C THR A 275 -13.21 0.63 -7.66
N GLY A 276 -12.50 1.68 -8.04
CA GLY A 276 -13.09 3.01 -8.23
C GLY A 276 -13.78 3.49 -6.96
N MET A 277 -15.05 3.89 -7.08
CA MET A 277 -15.83 4.44 -5.95
C MET A 277 -16.67 3.39 -5.21
N SER A 278 -16.54 2.09 -5.54
CA SER A 278 -17.16 1.04 -4.74
C SER A 278 -16.44 0.89 -3.40
N GLU A 279 -17.19 0.54 -2.36
CA GLU A 279 -16.67 0.39 -1.00
C GLU A 279 -16.56 -1.08 -0.57
N THR A 280 -17.46 -1.91 -1.09
CA THR A 280 -17.61 -3.29 -0.63
C THR A 280 -16.70 -4.23 -1.42
N PRO A 281 -15.89 -5.04 -0.73
CA PRO A 281 -15.14 -6.12 -1.36
C PRO A 281 -16.06 -7.29 -1.72
N VAL A 282 -15.59 -8.17 -2.60
CA VAL A 282 -16.30 -9.40 -2.98
C VAL A 282 -15.55 -10.62 -2.48
N VAL A 283 -16.19 -11.45 -1.66
CA VAL A 283 -15.61 -12.72 -1.21
C VAL A 283 -15.78 -13.75 -2.32
N LEU A 284 -14.66 -14.20 -2.91
CA LEU A 284 -14.68 -15.17 -4.01
C LEU A 284 -14.92 -16.61 -3.52
N GLY A 285 -14.60 -16.89 -2.26
CA GLY A 285 -14.81 -18.18 -1.61
C GLY A 285 -13.68 -18.55 -0.67
N LYS A 286 -13.67 -19.82 -0.24
CA LYS A 286 -12.59 -20.39 0.58
C LYS A 286 -11.26 -20.31 -0.18
N TYR A 287 -10.20 -20.02 0.55
CA TYR A 287 -8.86 -20.02 -0.02
C TYR A 287 -8.47 -21.44 -0.43
N VAL A 288 -8.03 -21.58 -1.68
CA VAL A 288 -7.46 -22.82 -2.21
C VAL A 288 -5.99 -22.56 -2.44
N LEU A 289 -5.14 -23.33 -1.74
CA LEU A 289 -3.70 -23.27 -1.95
C LEU A 289 -3.40 -23.49 -3.44
N PRO A 290 -2.56 -22.65 -4.07
CA PRO A 290 -2.13 -22.91 -5.43
C PRO A 290 -1.44 -24.28 -5.47
N LEU A 291 -1.96 -25.19 -6.29
CA LEU A 291 -1.47 -26.57 -6.41
C LEU A 291 0.01 -26.65 -6.83
N PHE A 292 0.56 -25.56 -7.38
CA PHE A 292 1.95 -25.43 -7.78
C PHE A 292 2.54 -24.15 -7.19
N THR A 293 3.19 -24.26 -6.03
CA THR A 293 4.14 -23.23 -5.59
C THR A 293 5.54 -23.57 -6.13
N PRO A 294 6.45 -22.59 -6.23
CA PRO A 294 7.85 -22.87 -6.58
C PRO A 294 8.48 -23.92 -5.67
N GLU A 295 8.15 -23.91 -4.37
CA GLU A 295 8.65 -24.88 -3.39
C GLU A 295 8.09 -26.29 -3.67
N LEU A 296 6.78 -26.42 -3.93
CA LEU A 296 6.16 -27.69 -4.33
C LEU A 296 6.73 -28.19 -5.66
N THR A 297 7.04 -27.30 -6.59
CA THR A 297 7.65 -27.64 -7.88
C THR A 297 9.06 -28.19 -7.69
N VAL A 298 9.88 -27.53 -6.86
CA VAL A 298 11.23 -28.00 -6.50
C VAL A 298 11.15 -29.35 -5.78
N ALA A 299 10.22 -29.52 -4.84
CA ALA A 299 10.00 -30.79 -4.16
C ALA A 299 9.58 -31.90 -5.13
N LEU A 300 8.68 -31.61 -6.07
CA LEU A 300 8.25 -32.55 -7.09
C LEU A 300 9.41 -32.95 -8.01
N ILE A 301 10.22 -31.99 -8.46
CA ILE A 301 11.43 -32.24 -9.27
C ILE A 301 12.43 -33.11 -8.49
N ALA A 302 12.65 -32.84 -7.21
CA ALA A 302 13.54 -33.63 -6.37
C ALA A 302 13.05 -35.08 -6.22
N VAL A 303 11.75 -35.29 -5.97
CA VAL A 303 11.14 -36.62 -5.86
C VAL A 303 11.22 -37.38 -7.19
N VAL A 304 10.90 -36.74 -8.31
CA VAL A 304 10.99 -37.35 -9.64
C VAL A 304 12.44 -37.72 -9.96
N SER A 305 13.39 -36.83 -9.64
CA SER A 305 14.84 -37.07 -9.86
C SER A 305 15.35 -38.22 -9.01
N ALA A 306 15.00 -38.28 -7.71
CA ALA A 306 15.37 -39.38 -6.83
C ALA A 306 14.79 -40.72 -7.30
N THR A 307 13.52 -40.72 -7.73
CA THR A 307 12.86 -41.92 -8.26
C THR A 307 13.52 -42.40 -9.55
N ALA A 308 13.88 -41.48 -10.47
CA ALA A 308 14.59 -41.80 -11.69
C ALA A 308 15.99 -42.39 -11.42
N ILE A 309 16.73 -41.85 -10.43
CA ILE A 309 18.03 -42.39 -10.01
C ILE A 309 17.88 -43.80 -9.44
N ILE A 310 16.90 -44.03 -8.56
CA ILE A 310 16.62 -45.36 -7.99
C ILE A 310 16.32 -46.36 -9.10
N LEU A 311 15.45 -46.00 -10.06
CA LEU A 311 15.12 -46.84 -11.20
C LEU A 311 16.33 -47.12 -12.09
N TYR A 312 17.19 -46.13 -12.32
CA TYR A 312 18.43 -46.29 -13.09
C TYR A 312 19.42 -47.24 -12.40
N VAL A 313 19.66 -47.06 -11.10
CA VAL A 313 20.53 -47.93 -10.29
C VAL A 313 19.98 -49.37 -10.25
N ALA A 314 18.67 -49.54 -10.08
CA ALA A 314 18.04 -50.85 -10.10
C ALA A 314 18.20 -51.55 -11.47
N LYS A 315 18.06 -50.79 -12.56
CA LYS A 315 18.28 -51.31 -13.93
C LYS A 315 19.75 -51.66 -14.18
N TRP A 316 20.69 -50.91 -13.61
CA TRP A 316 22.13 -51.16 -13.75
C TRP A 316 22.59 -52.39 -12.96
N LYS A 317 22.11 -52.58 -11.72
CA LYS A 317 22.37 -53.79 -10.92
C LYS A 317 21.83 -55.08 -11.54
N ARG A 318 20.79 -55.00 -12.39
CA ARG A 318 20.31 -56.17 -13.16
C ARG A 318 21.18 -56.51 -14.37
N LYS A 319 22.11 -55.63 -14.78
CA LYS A 319 22.96 -55.81 -15.96
C LYS A 319 24.40 -56.23 -15.64
N THR A 320 24.79 -56.38 -14.38
CA THR A 320 26.10 -56.98 -14.03
C THR A 320 26.04 -58.49 -14.23
N PRO A 321 26.74 -59.07 -15.23
CA PRO A 321 26.81 -60.51 -15.39
C PRO A 321 27.61 -61.11 -14.22
N VAL A 322 27.02 -62.13 -13.57
CA VAL A 322 27.72 -62.97 -12.60
C VAL A 322 28.80 -63.74 -13.37
N ASN A 323 30.06 -63.38 -13.20
CA ASN A 323 31.19 -64.17 -13.71
C ASN A 323 31.29 -65.45 -12.87
N ILE A 324 30.84 -66.57 -13.43
CA ILE A 324 31.07 -67.91 -12.88
C ILE A 324 32.50 -68.30 -13.24
N ILE A 325 33.40 -68.28 -12.26
CA ILE A 325 34.73 -68.87 -12.38
C ILE A 325 34.56 -70.38 -12.17
N ARG A 326 34.80 -71.17 -13.23
CA ARG A 326 34.96 -72.64 -13.13
C ARG A 326 36.36 -72.94 -12.60
N THR A 327 36.45 -73.58 -11.45
CA THR A 327 37.66 -74.29 -11.01
C THR A 327 37.55 -75.76 -11.40
N SER A 328 38.51 -76.17 -12.24
CA SER A 328 38.98 -77.51 -12.64
C SER A 328 38.02 -78.70 -12.54
#